data_AF-A0A1V6P502-F1
#
_entry.id   AF-A0A1V6P502-F1
#
_cell.length_a   1.000
_cell.length_b   1.000
_cell.length_c   1.000
_cell.angle_alpha   90.00
_cell.angle_beta   90.00
_cell.angle_gamma   90.00
#
_symmetry.space_group_name_H-M   'P 1'
#
loop_
_entity.id
_entity.type
_entity.pdbx_description
1 polymer ?
#
loop_
_entity_poly.entity_id
_entity_poly.type
_entity_poly.pdbx_seq_one_letter_code
_entity_poly.pdbx_strand_id
1 'polypeptide(L)'
;MEAPQAPIPSTNLPLVLPMVFLDLENELRELIHLEAAMDLYNKTVGFSNLAMMAAGEIPISDVISTKAMLALHLESWAQAREKEAYLVRCIRDRLRQIPEGIRSLFVRAHRLALNQLGL
;
A
#
# COMPACT_ATOMS: atom_id res chain seq x y z
N MET A 1 18.55 -37.23 50.29
CA MET A 1 18.53 -35.76 50.17
C MET A 1 18.61 -35.45 48.69
N GLU A 2 17.48 -35.16 48.06
CA GLU A 2 17.41 -34.78 46.64
C GLU A 2 17.66 -33.28 46.50
N ALA A 3 18.50 -32.90 45.54
CA ALA A 3 18.82 -31.50 45.25
C ALA A 3 17.67 -30.82 44.49
N PRO A 4 17.37 -29.54 44.77
CA PRO A 4 16.29 -28.83 44.09
C PRO A 4 16.62 -28.62 42.61
N GLN A 5 15.74 -29.09 41.73
CA GLN A 5 15.82 -28.82 40.29
C GLN A 5 15.63 -27.32 40.03
N ALA A 6 16.54 -26.74 39.26
CA ALA A 6 16.44 -25.36 38.80
C ALA A 6 15.20 -25.18 37.89
N PRO A 7 14.44 -24.07 38.02
CA PRO A 7 13.30 -23.82 37.16
C PRO A 7 13.75 -23.65 35.71
N ILE A 8 13.16 -24.45 34.81
CA ILE A 8 13.37 -24.37 33.37
C ILE A 8 12.87 -23.00 32.89
N PRO A 9 13.69 -22.18 32.21
CA PRO A 9 13.24 -20.89 31.72
C PRO A 9 12.12 -21.08 30.68
N SER A 10 10.98 -20.43 30.92
CA SER A 10 9.84 -20.40 29.99
C SER A 10 10.27 -19.80 28.65
N THR A 11 10.17 -20.58 27.58
CA THR A 11 10.46 -20.17 26.19
C THR A 11 9.36 -19.35 25.54
N ASN A 12 8.32 -18.97 26.28
CA ASN A 12 7.28 -18.07 25.77
C ASN A 12 7.78 -16.62 25.85
N LEU A 13 8.78 -16.30 25.01
CA LEU A 13 9.04 -14.93 24.60
C LEU A 13 7.77 -14.42 23.91
N PRO A 14 7.12 -13.36 24.41
CA PRO A 14 6.03 -12.75 23.67
C PRO A 14 6.58 -12.38 22.30
N LEU A 15 5.87 -12.82 21.26
CA LEU A 15 6.20 -12.53 19.87
C LEU A 15 5.92 -11.03 19.63
N VAL A 16 6.78 -10.17 20.16
CA VAL A 16 6.74 -8.73 19.90
C VAL A 16 7.19 -8.59 18.46
N LEU A 17 6.21 -8.45 17.55
CA LEU A 17 6.48 -8.10 16.17
C LEU A 17 7.34 -6.82 16.19
N PRO A 18 8.58 -6.85 15.67
CA PRO A 18 9.41 -5.66 15.61
C PRO A 18 8.61 -4.51 14.98
N MET A 19 8.71 -3.27 15.47
CA MET A 19 7.93 -2.14 14.93
C MET A 19 8.03 -2.01 13.40
N VAL A 20 9.15 -2.44 12.83
CA VAL A 20 9.37 -2.54 11.38
C VAL A 20 8.27 -3.34 10.66
N PHE A 21 7.69 -4.36 11.29
CA PHE A 21 6.57 -5.14 10.75
C PHE A 21 5.25 -4.37 10.75
N LEU A 22 4.95 -3.64 11.82
CA LEU A 22 3.74 -2.82 11.91
C LEU A 22 3.78 -1.70 10.87
N ASP A 23 4.93 -1.06 10.73
CA ASP A 23 5.13 -0.03 9.70
C ASP A 23 5.02 -0.61 8.28
N LEU A 24 5.66 -1.76 8.02
CA LEU A 24 5.56 -2.44 6.73
C LEU A 24 4.13 -2.88 6.40
N GLU A 25 3.39 -3.38 7.39
CA GLU A 25 2.00 -3.80 7.20
C GLU A 25 1.11 -2.59 6.88
N ASN A 26 1.31 -1.47 7.57
CA ASN A 26 0.59 -0.23 7.31
C ASN A 26 0.91 0.32 5.90
N GLU A 27 2.19 0.40 5.55
CA GLU A 27 2.64 0.88 4.23
C GLU A 27 2.10 -0.04 3.10
N LEU A 28 2.12 -1.36 3.29
CA LEU A 28 1.54 -2.31 2.32
C LEU A 28 0.03 -2.16 2.18
N ARG A 29 -0.69 -2.04 3.30
CA ARG A 29 -2.15 -1.86 3.28
C ARG A 29 -2.52 -0.56 2.58
N GLU A 30 -1.76 0.50 2.84
CA GLU A 30 -1.95 1.78 2.18
C GLU A 30 -1.68 1.68 0.68
N LEU A 31 -0.61 0.99 0.27
CA LEU A 31 -0.29 0.77 -1.15
C LEU A 31 -1.40 -0.01 -1.86
N ILE A 32 -1.90 -1.11 -1.26
CA ILE A 32 -3.00 -1.92 -1.83
C ILE A 32 -4.25 -1.06 -2.04
N HIS A 33 -4.64 -0.27 -1.04
CA HIS A 33 -5.81 0.61 -1.17
C HIS A 33 -5.60 1.69 -2.22
N LEU A 34 -4.41 2.27 -2.29
CA LEU A 34 -4.07 3.31 -3.26
C LEU A 34 -4.12 2.76 -4.69
N GLU A 35 -3.51 1.59 -4.94
CA GLU A 35 -3.54 0.93 -6.25
C GLU A 35 -4.97 0.57 -6.67
N ALA A 36 -5.77 0.03 -5.75
CA ALA A 36 -7.18 -0.29 -6.02
C ALA A 36 -8.02 0.96 -6.32
N ALA A 37 -7.82 2.05 -5.58
CA ALA A 37 -8.49 3.32 -5.81
C ALA A 37 -8.09 3.93 -7.16
N MET A 38 -6.81 3.86 -7.52
CA MET A 38 -6.30 4.35 -8.79
C MET A 38 -6.82 3.55 -9.99
N ASP A 39 -6.90 2.22 -9.88
CA ASP A 39 -7.49 1.36 -10.90
C ASP A 39 -8.99 1.65 -11.07
N LEU A 40 -9.74 1.76 -9.97
CA LEU A 40 -11.15 2.15 -10.00
C LEU A 40 -11.34 3.53 -10.65
N TYR A 41 -10.49 4.49 -10.29
CA TYR A 41 -10.52 5.83 -10.88
C TYR A 41 -10.28 5.78 -12.40
N ASN A 42 -9.29 5.01 -12.85
CA ASN A 42 -9.02 4.82 -14.27
C ASN A 42 -10.20 4.19 -15.02
N LYS A 43 -10.91 3.24 -14.38
CA LYS A 43 -12.08 2.57 -14.97
C LYS A 43 -13.33 3.44 -15.02
N THR A 44 -13.53 4.32 -14.04
CA THR A 44 -14.78 5.08 -13.85
C THR A 44 -14.72 6.47 -14.47
N VAL A 45 -13.68 7.23 -14.13
CA VAL A 45 -13.49 8.59 -14.61
C VAL A 45 -12.51 8.56 -15.76
N GLY A 46 -11.40 7.84 -15.62
CA GLY A 46 -10.37 7.66 -16.65
C GLY A 46 -9.67 8.97 -17.00
N PHE A 47 -8.35 9.04 -16.79
CA PHE A 47 -7.53 10.16 -17.29
C PHE A 47 -7.80 10.45 -18.78
N SER A 48 -8.03 9.41 -19.57
CA SER A 48 -8.40 9.52 -20.99
C SER A 48 -9.71 10.28 -21.22
N ASN A 49 -10.79 10.00 -20.47
CA ASN A 49 -12.05 10.74 -20.66
C ASN A 49 -11.90 12.19 -20.21
N LEU A 50 -11.19 12.45 -19.10
CA LEU A 50 -10.90 13.81 -18.65
C LEU A 50 -10.06 14.58 -19.68
N ALA A 51 -9.07 13.93 -20.30
CA ALA A 51 -8.28 14.53 -21.38
C ALA A 51 -9.13 14.82 -22.64
N MET A 52 -10.05 13.92 -23.01
CA MET A 52 -11.00 14.15 -24.11
C MET A 52 -11.97 15.30 -23.82
N MET A 53 -12.44 15.41 -22.57
CA MET A 53 -13.24 16.56 -22.10
C MET A 53 -12.44 17.87 -22.18
N ALA A 54 -11.16 17.84 -21.81
CA ALA A 54 -10.26 18.99 -21.89
C ALA A 54 -9.98 19.45 -23.34
N ALA A 55 -9.88 18.49 -24.26
CA ALA A 55 -9.64 18.71 -25.68
C ALA A 55 -10.88 19.22 -26.44
N GLY A 56 -12.04 19.31 -25.77
CA GLY A 56 -13.30 19.75 -26.38
C GLY A 56 -13.96 18.69 -27.28
N GLU A 57 -13.52 17.43 -27.17
CA GLU A 57 -14.08 16.31 -27.94
C GLU A 57 -15.43 15.84 -27.37
N ILE A 58 -15.73 16.19 -26.12
CA ILE A 58 -17.02 15.94 -25.46
C ILE A 58 -17.68 17.30 -25.20
N PRO A 59 -18.90 17.56 -25.69
CA PRO A 59 -19.59 18.83 -25.50
C PRO A 59 -20.03 18.96 -24.03
N ILE A 60 -19.58 20.01 -23.34
CA ILE A 60 -19.93 20.29 -21.93
C ILE A 60 -20.45 21.73 -21.82
N SER A 61 -21.56 21.92 -21.12
CA SER A 61 -22.27 23.21 -21.07
C SER A 61 -21.61 24.27 -20.18
N ASP A 62 -20.52 23.96 -19.48
CA ASP A 62 -19.87 24.88 -18.53
C ASP A 62 -18.34 24.72 -18.51
N VAL A 63 -17.68 25.41 -19.44
CA VAL A 63 -16.24 25.28 -19.75
C VAL A 63 -15.34 25.70 -18.58
N ILE A 64 -15.75 26.65 -17.74
CA ILE A 64 -14.94 27.16 -16.63
C ILE A 64 -14.93 26.16 -15.46
N SER A 65 -16.10 25.64 -15.09
CA SER A 65 -16.25 24.59 -14.07
C SER A 65 -15.48 23.32 -14.47
N THR A 66 -15.51 22.98 -15.76
CA THR A 66 -14.81 21.82 -16.33
C THR A 66 -13.29 21.93 -16.22
N LYS A 67 -12.70 23.10 -16.49
CA LYS A 67 -11.24 23.30 -16.39
C LYS A 67 -10.72 23.22 -14.96
N ALA A 68 -11.46 23.79 -14.00
CA ALA A 68 -11.09 23.73 -12.58
C ALA A 68 -11.17 22.29 -12.06
N MET A 69 -12.24 21.55 -12.40
CA MET A 69 -12.36 20.13 -12.05
C MET A 69 -11.25 19.31 -12.69
N LEU A 70 -10.94 19.52 -13.97
CA LEU A 70 -9.83 18.84 -14.63
C LEU A 70 -8.50 19.09 -13.92
N ALA A 71 -8.18 20.34 -13.57
CA ALA A 71 -6.94 20.67 -12.87
C ALA A 71 -6.85 19.94 -11.52
N LEU A 72 -7.94 19.92 -10.74
CA LEU A 72 -8.02 19.17 -9.48
C LEU A 72 -7.81 17.67 -9.67
N HIS A 73 -8.39 17.09 -10.72
CA HIS A 73 -8.23 15.69 -11.06
C HIS A 73 -6.79 15.36 -11.45
N LEU A 74 -6.16 16.19 -12.28
CA LEU A 74 -4.76 16.02 -12.69
C LEU A 74 -3.81 16.11 -11.48
N GLU A 75 -4.02 17.09 -10.61
CA GLU A 75 -3.23 17.27 -9.40
C GLU A 75 -3.41 16.09 -8.42
N SER A 76 -4.65 15.69 -8.15
CA SER A 76 -4.96 14.55 -7.29
C SER A 76 -4.33 13.26 -7.82
N TRP A 77 -4.38 13.07 -9.14
CA TRP A 77 -3.75 11.92 -9.79
C TRP A 77 -2.21 11.95 -9.67
N ALA A 78 -1.60 13.11 -9.87
CA ALA A 78 -0.16 13.28 -9.71
C ALA A 78 0.29 12.99 -8.26
N GLN A 79 -0.45 13.50 -7.28
CA GLN A 79 -0.21 13.22 -5.86
C GLN A 79 -0.36 11.74 -5.52
N ALA A 80 -1.37 11.06 -6.08
CA ALA A 80 -1.56 9.62 -5.90
C ALA A 80 -0.37 8.83 -6.46
N ARG A 81 0.11 9.15 -7.66
CA ARG A 81 1.30 8.51 -8.27
C ARG A 81 2.58 8.75 -7.47
N GLU A 82 2.76 9.97 -6.96
CA GLU A 82 3.90 10.29 -6.10
C GLU A 82 3.87 9.47 -4.81
N LYS A 83 2.68 9.34 -4.19
CA LYS A 83 2.49 8.54 -2.97
C LYS A 83 2.72 7.05 -3.20
N GLU A 84 2.24 6.51 -4.32
CA GLU A 84 2.51 5.13 -4.75
C GLU A 84 4.02 4.87 -4.83
N ALA A 85 4.75 5.75 -5.54
CA ALA A 85 6.20 5.64 -5.67
C ALA A 85 6.93 5.75 -4.32
N TYR A 86 6.46 6.63 -3.43
CA TYR A 86 6.99 6.78 -2.08
C TYR A 86 6.82 5.49 -1.26
N LEU A 87 5.61 4.91 -1.23
CA LEU A 87 5.31 3.70 -0.48
C LEU A 87 6.13 2.51 -0.98
N VAL A 88 6.21 2.32 -2.31
CA VAL A 88 7.03 1.26 -2.92
C VAL A 88 8.50 1.38 -2.49
N ARG A 89 9.04 2.60 -2.43
CA ARG A 89 10.41 2.85 -1.97
C ARG A 89 10.57 2.53 -0.48
N CYS A 90 9.70 3.05 0.38
CA CYS A 90 9.76 2.80 1.83
C CYS A 90 9.69 1.30 2.16
N ILE A 91 8.74 0.58 1.55
CA ILE A 91 8.58 -0.86 1.72
C ILE A 91 9.87 -1.60 1.31
N ARG A 92 10.41 -1.26 0.13
CA ARG A 92 11.64 -1.89 -0.37
C ARG A 92 12.83 -1.64 0.55
N ASP A 93 12.99 -0.41 1.02
CA ASP A 93 14.11 -0.03 1.89
C ASP A 93 14.00 -0.68 3.27
N ARG A 94 12.80 -0.76 3.86
CA ARG A 94 12.56 -1.49 5.11
C ARG A 94 12.78 -2.99 4.95
N LEU A 95 12.30 -3.61 3.86
CA LEU A 95 12.55 -5.04 3.59
C LEU A 95 14.05 -5.35 3.43
N ARG A 96 14.87 -4.41 2.96
CA ARG A 96 16.33 -4.59 2.89
C ARG A 96 17.01 -4.57 4.26
N GLN A 97 16.43 -3.87 5.23
CA GLN A 97 16.95 -3.79 6.60
C GLN A 97 16.61 -5.05 7.42
N ILE A 98 15.66 -5.87 6.96
CA ILE A 98 15.25 -7.10 7.64
C ILE A 98 16.16 -8.28 7.23
N PRO A 99 16.61 -9.12 8.18
CA PRO A 99 17.32 -10.36 7.89
C PRO A 99 16.55 -11.29 6.94
N GLU A 100 17.25 -12.00 6.05
CA GLU A 100 16.65 -12.81 4.97
C GLU A 100 15.57 -13.78 5.46
N GLY A 101 15.87 -14.53 6.54
CA GLY A 101 14.93 -15.53 7.08
C GLY A 101 13.61 -14.90 7.54
N ILE A 102 13.69 -13.73 8.16
CA ILE A 102 12.54 -12.98 8.65
C ILE A 102 11.76 -12.36 7.48
N ARG A 103 12.47 -11.80 6.50
CA ARG A 103 11.87 -11.29 5.25
C ARG A 103 11.09 -12.37 4.51
N SER A 104 11.66 -13.57 4.39
CA SER A 104 11.01 -14.69 3.71
C SER A 104 9.72 -15.13 4.41
N LEU A 105 9.70 -15.15 5.76
CA LEU A 105 8.51 -15.43 6.56
C LEU A 105 7.44 -14.36 6.35
N PHE A 106 7.82 -13.09 6.38
CA PHE A 106 6.91 -11.96 6.15
C PHE A 106 6.23 -12.04 4.77
N VAL A 107 7.03 -12.22 3.71
CA VAL A 107 6.54 -12.34 2.34
C VAL A 107 5.62 -13.54 2.19
N ARG A 108 5.99 -14.69 2.76
CA ARG A 108 5.18 -15.91 2.68
C ARG A 108 3.84 -15.77 3.41
N ALA A 109 3.84 -15.18 4.60
CA ALA A 109 2.63 -14.94 5.37
C ALA A 109 1.66 -14.01 4.62
N HIS A 110 2.17 -12.90 4.07
CA HIS A 110 1.35 -11.96 3.31
C HIS A 110 0.84 -12.55 1.99
N ARG A 111 1.66 -13.34 1.28
CA ARG A 111 1.21 -14.03 0.07
C ARG A 111 0.09 -15.02 0.34
N LEU A 112 0.17 -15.76 1.46
CA LEU A 112 -0.90 -16.65 1.89
C LEU A 112 -2.18 -15.88 2.21
N ALA A 113 -2.07 -14.75 2.91
CA ALA A 113 -3.22 -13.90 3.23
C ALA A 113 -3.89 -13.31 1.97
N LEU A 114 -3.11 -12.80 1.02
CA LEU A 114 -3.64 -12.27 -0.26
C LEU A 114 -4.36 -13.36 -1.06
N ASN A 115 -3.75 -14.55 -1.17
CA ASN A 115 -4.39 -15.70 -1.84
C ASN A 115 -5.72 -16.11 -1.18
N GLN A 116 -5.83 -16.01 0.15
CA GLN A 116 -7.09 -16.29 0.86
C GLN A 116 -8.17 -15.23 0.60
N LEU A 117 -7.76 -14.00 0.31
CA LEU A 117 -8.65 -12.88 -0.01
C LEU A 117 -9.01 -12.81 -1.51
N GLY A 118 -8.41 -13.66 -2.35
CA GLY A 118 -8.65 -13.66 -3.80
C GLY A 118 -8.02 -12.47 -4.52
N LEU A 119 -6.97 -11.88 -3.93
CA LEU A 119 -6.16 -10.79 -4.49
C LEU A 119 -4.85 -11.32 -5.09
#